data_AF-A0A6J4RXF9-F1
#
_entry.id   AF-A0A6J4RXF9-F1
#
_cell.length_a   1.000
_cell.length_b   1.000
_cell.length_c   1.000
_cell.angle_alpha   90.00
_cell.angle_beta   90.00
_cell.angle_gamma   90.00
#
_symmetry.space_group_name_H-M   'P 1'
#
loop_
_entity.id
_entity.type
_entity.pdbx_description
1 polymer ?
#
loop_
_entity_poly.entity_id
_entity_poly.type
_entity_poly.pdbx_seq_one_letter_code
_entity_poly.pdbx_strand_id
1 'polypeptide(L)'
;GDAGRDTAARQQRQPAPPARVVVLDPLPPEAAGTERARVALPARAGGTVRVALDGIAPLPRGEYLELWLLRDGEDMVSLGSFRAGADGRVRVTLPLGVDPAGARYVDVSVERDDGDPTHSRRSVLRSAALS
;
A
#
# COMPACT_ATOMS: atom_id res chain seq x y z
N GLY A 1 -24.36 17.74 42.71
CA GLY A 1 -24.39 18.23 41.32
C GLY A 1 -23.30 17.54 40.58
N ASP A 2 -23.65 16.54 39.78
CA ASP A 2 -22.73 15.94 38.82
C ASP A 2 -23.56 15.37 37.67
N ALA A 3 -23.72 16.17 36.64
CA ALA A 3 -24.37 15.80 35.39
C ALA A 3 -23.67 16.61 34.30
N GLY A 4 -22.56 16.08 33.77
CA GLY A 4 -21.82 16.84 32.75
C GLY A 4 -20.67 16.14 32.05
N ARG A 5 -20.49 14.81 32.13
CA ARG A 5 -19.30 14.16 31.52
C ARG A 5 -19.54 12.89 30.71
N ASP A 6 -20.75 12.64 30.21
CA ASP A 6 -21.01 11.36 29.52
C ASP A 6 -21.49 11.45 28.06
N THR A 7 -21.28 12.58 27.38
CA THR A 7 -21.67 12.73 25.97
C THR A 7 -20.51 12.66 24.97
N ALA A 8 -19.24 12.59 25.39
CA ALA A 8 -18.11 12.62 24.45
C ALA A 8 -17.60 11.24 23.97
N ALA A 9 -17.95 10.14 24.65
CA ALA A 9 -17.36 8.82 24.37
C ALA A 9 -18.15 7.96 23.35
N ARG A 10 -19.24 8.49 22.78
CA ARG A 10 -20.12 7.77 21.84
C ARG A 10 -20.10 8.36 20.44
N GLN A 11 -18.96 8.84 19.95
CA GLN A 11 -18.72 8.73 18.51
C GLN A 11 -18.43 7.26 18.23
N GLN A 12 -19.53 6.54 18.05
CA GLN A 12 -19.60 5.17 17.61
C GLN A 12 -18.52 4.98 16.54
N ARG A 13 -17.55 4.10 16.81
CA ARG A 13 -16.67 3.54 15.78
C ARG A 13 -17.60 2.83 14.81
N GLN A 14 -18.14 3.58 13.85
CA GLN A 14 -18.77 2.99 12.71
C GLN A 14 -17.71 2.06 12.14
N PRO A 15 -18.00 0.74 12.00
CA PRO A 15 -17.02 -0.15 11.41
C PRO A 15 -16.58 0.47 10.09
N ALA A 16 -15.28 0.65 9.93
CA ALA A 16 -14.73 1.17 8.69
C ALA A 16 -15.33 0.35 7.54
N PRO A 17 -15.72 0.98 6.42
CA PRO A 17 -16.19 0.26 5.26
C PRO A 17 -15.23 -0.90 4.94
N PRO A 18 -15.74 -2.09 4.59
CA PRO A 18 -14.89 -3.24 4.36
C PRO A 18 -13.84 -2.92 3.29
N ALA A 19 -12.59 -3.24 3.57
CA ALA A 19 -11.52 -3.08 2.60
C ALA A 19 -11.68 -4.10 1.46
N ARG A 20 -11.48 -3.65 0.22
CA ARG A 20 -11.34 -4.54 -0.94
C ARG A 20 -9.99 -5.23 -0.87
N VAL A 21 -9.94 -6.53 -1.15
CA VAL A 21 -8.67 -7.21 -1.41
C VAL A 21 -8.29 -7.03 -2.87
N VAL A 22 -7.18 -6.33 -3.10
CA VAL A 22 -6.53 -6.16 -4.40
C VAL A 22 -5.41 -7.19 -4.51
N VAL A 23 -5.44 -7.96 -5.58
CA VAL A 23 -4.38 -8.92 -5.92
C VAL A 23 -3.39 -8.23 -6.85
N LEU A 24 -2.10 -8.37 -6.58
CA LEU A 24 -1.03 -7.84 -7.42
C LEU A 24 -0.21 -9.00 -7.99
N ASP A 25 -0.04 -8.99 -9.31
CA ASP A 25 0.73 -9.99 -10.03
C ASP A 25 2.21 -9.55 -10.18
N PRO A 26 3.16 -10.50 -10.17
CA PRO A 26 4.58 -10.24 -10.46
C PRO A 26 4.81 -9.61 -11.84
N LEU A 27 5.63 -8.55 -11.88
CA LEU A 27 6.07 -7.88 -13.11
C LEU A 27 7.58 -8.09 -13.32
N PRO A 28 7.98 -8.91 -14.31
CA PRO A 28 9.38 -9.03 -14.70
C PRO A 28 9.93 -7.73 -15.32
N PRO A 29 11.24 -7.46 -15.20
CA PRO A 29 12.26 -8.33 -14.59
C PRO A 29 12.38 -8.22 -13.06
N GLU A 30 11.85 -7.17 -12.43
CA GLU A 30 12.06 -6.89 -11.00
C GLU A 30 11.44 -7.94 -10.08
N ALA A 31 10.43 -8.68 -10.54
CA ALA A 31 9.73 -9.68 -9.74
C ALA A 31 10.41 -11.06 -9.67
N ALA A 32 11.70 -11.18 -9.96
CA ALA A 32 12.41 -12.46 -9.88
C ALA A 32 12.30 -13.08 -8.46
N GLY A 33 11.63 -14.23 -8.36
CA GLY A 33 11.37 -14.92 -7.09
C GLY A 33 10.15 -14.41 -6.31
N THR A 34 9.57 -13.28 -6.70
CA THR A 34 8.40 -12.68 -6.06
C THR A 34 7.12 -13.44 -6.42
N GLU A 35 6.32 -13.75 -5.40
CA GLU A 35 4.99 -14.31 -5.59
C GLU A 35 3.92 -13.23 -5.67
N ARG A 36 2.70 -13.63 -6.04
CA ARG A 36 1.52 -12.76 -6.03
C ARG A 36 1.25 -12.21 -4.64
N ALA A 37 0.94 -10.93 -4.57
CA ALA A 37 0.66 -10.22 -3.31
C ALA A 37 -0.82 -9.89 -3.13
N ARG A 38 -1.19 -9.55 -1.90
CA ARG A 38 -2.53 -9.07 -1.54
C ARG A 38 -2.42 -7.77 -0.75
N VAL A 39 -3.23 -6.79 -1.16
CA VAL A 39 -3.39 -5.51 -0.49
C VAL A 39 -4.85 -5.34 -0.09
N ALA A 40 -5.13 -5.22 1.20
CA ALA A 40 -6.45 -4.82 1.67
C ALA A 40 -6.53 -3.29 1.64
N LEU A 41 -7.26 -2.74 0.66
CA LEU A 41 -7.40 -1.33 0.39
C LEU A 41 -8.80 -0.84 0.80
N PRO A 42 -8.91 0.05 1.80
CA PRO A 42 -10.17 0.72 2.13
C PRO A 42 -10.76 1.46 0.93
N ALA A 43 -12.08 1.60 0.86
CA ALA A 43 -12.75 2.30 -0.25
C ALA A 43 -12.60 3.84 -0.19
N ARG A 44 -12.12 4.40 0.93
CA ARG A 44 -12.00 5.83 1.21
C ARG A 44 -10.77 6.10 2.07
N ALA A 45 -10.29 7.35 2.05
CA ALA A 45 -9.23 7.83 2.94
C ALA A 45 -9.59 7.69 4.43
N GLY A 46 -8.57 7.78 5.30
CA GLY A 46 -8.74 7.74 6.76
C GLY A 46 -8.76 6.35 7.38
N GLY A 47 -8.63 5.31 6.55
CA GLY A 47 -8.44 3.92 6.99
C GLY A 47 -6.96 3.49 7.02
N THR A 48 -6.75 2.19 7.11
CA THR A 48 -5.41 1.58 7.03
C THR A 48 -5.34 0.58 5.88
N VAL A 49 -4.29 0.67 5.08
CA VAL A 49 -3.95 -0.33 4.06
C VAL A 49 -3.17 -1.46 4.71
N ARG A 50 -3.55 -2.71 4.47
CA ARG A 50 -2.79 -3.88 4.93
C ARG A 50 -2.13 -4.57 3.76
N VAL A 51 -0.83 -4.79 3.86
CA VAL A 51 0.02 -5.24 2.77
C VAL A 51 0.62 -6.59 3.15
N ALA A 52 0.44 -7.60 2.29
CA ALA A 52 0.98 -8.94 2.45
C ALA A 52 1.64 -9.41 1.16
N LEU A 53 2.98 -9.47 1.18
CA LEU A 53 3.81 -9.94 0.06
C LEU A 53 4.67 -11.10 0.56
N ASP A 54 4.93 -12.05 -0.34
CA ASP A 54 5.74 -13.23 -0.10
C ASP A 54 6.73 -13.41 -1.27
N GLY A 55 7.85 -14.09 -1.00
CA GLY A 55 8.88 -14.35 -2.02
C GLY A 55 9.71 -13.13 -2.42
N ILE A 56 9.71 -12.06 -1.63
CA ILE A 56 10.43 -10.85 -2.01
C ILE A 56 11.94 -11.09 -1.88
N ALA A 57 12.65 -10.93 -3.00
CA ALA A 57 14.09 -11.01 -3.03
C ALA A 57 14.74 -9.91 -2.17
N PRO A 58 15.89 -10.20 -1.51
CA PRO A 58 16.64 -9.17 -0.79
C PRO A 58 17.03 -8.02 -1.70
N LEU A 59 16.75 -6.80 -1.25
CA LEU A 59 17.14 -5.58 -1.97
C LEU A 59 18.54 -5.12 -1.55
N PRO A 60 19.34 -4.55 -2.47
CA PRO A 60 20.58 -3.87 -2.15
C PRO A 60 20.41 -2.76 -1.09
N ARG A 61 21.50 -2.42 -0.42
CA ARG A 61 21.53 -1.25 0.46
C ARG A 61 21.21 0.01 -0.36
N GLY A 62 20.34 0.85 0.18
CA GLY A 62 19.88 2.07 -0.50
C GLY A 62 18.66 1.87 -1.39
N GLU A 63 18.11 0.65 -1.49
CA GLU A 63 16.84 0.40 -2.17
C GLU A 63 15.76 -0.04 -1.17
N TYR A 64 14.49 0.26 -1.46
CA TYR A 64 13.34 -0.16 -0.65
C TYR A 64 12.11 -0.43 -1.53
N LEU A 65 11.06 -0.98 -0.94
CA LEU A 65 9.79 -1.15 -1.63
C LEU A 65 8.85 0.00 -1.27
N GLU A 66 8.05 0.43 -2.23
CA GLU A 66 7.02 1.43 -1.99
C GLU A 66 5.71 1.02 -2.63
N LEU A 67 4.61 1.26 -1.93
CA LEU A 67 3.26 1.01 -2.43
C LEU A 67 2.70 2.29 -3.05
N TRP A 68 2.14 2.16 -4.25
CA TRP A 68 1.63 3.29 -5.03
C TRP A 68 0.18 3.07 -5.48
N LEU A 69 -0.54 4.17 -5.58
CA LEU A 69 -1.73 4.27 -6.42
C LEU A 69 -1.33 4.93 -7.73
N LEU A 70 -1.47 4.18 -8.83
CA LEU A 70 -1.34 4.75 -10.18
C LEU A 70 -2.72 5.24 -10.61
N ARG A 71 -2.83 6.53 -10.87
CA ARG A 71 -4.01 7.21 -11.41
C ARG A 71 -3.82 7.46 -12.92
N ASP A 72 -4.78 8.15 -13.54
CA ASP A 72 -4.66 8.51 -14.95
C ASP A 72 -3.48 9.45 -15.21
N GLY A 73 -2.85 9.34 -16.38
CA GLY A 73 -1.78 10.25 -16.81
C GLY A 73 -0.43 10.07 -16.12
N GLU A 74 -0.13 8.87 -15.60
CA GLU A 74 1.09 8.56 -14.82
C GLU A 74 1.17 9.24 -13.44
N ASP A 75 0.07 9.80 -12.92
CA ASP A 75 0.02 10.32 -11.55
C ASP A 75 0.17 9.18 -10.53
N MET A 76 1.31 9.15 -9.84
CA MET A 76 1.69 8.13 -8.86
C MET A 76 1.63 8.72 -7.46
N VAL A 77 0.73 8.17 -6.64
CA VAL A 77 0.59 8.61 -5.24
C VAL A 77 1.15 7.53 -4.32
N SER A 78 2.22 7.86 -3.60
CA SER A 78 2.80 6.98 -2.59
C SER A 78 1.82 6.77 -1.43
N LEU A 79 1.73 5.52 -0.98
CA LEU A 79 1.03 5.11 0.22
C LEU A 79 1.98 4.71 1.36
N GLY A 80 3.29 4.71 1.08
CA GLY A 80 4.34 4.42 2.05
C GLY A 80 5.29 3.31 1.63
N SER A 81 6.48 3.38 2.24
CA SER A 81 7.60 2.50 1.98
C SER A 81 7.80 1.44 3.06
N PHE A 82 8.42 0.33 2.68
CA PHE A 82 8.73 -0.80 3.56
C PHE A 82 9.89 -1.63 3.01
N ARG A 83 10.38 -2.56 3.83
CA ARG A 83 11.41 -3.54 3.45
C ARG A 83 10.88 -4.95 3.70
N ALA A 84 11.35 -5.90 2.90
CA ALA A 84 11.14 -7.31 3.19
C ALA A 84 11.94 -7.74 4.43
N GLY A 85 11.36 -8.63 5.23
CA GLY A 85 12.09 -9.35 6.26
C GLY A 85 13.13 -10.30 5.66
N ALA A 86 14.01 -10.84 6.50
CA ALA A 86 15.02 -11.82 6.08
C ALA A 86 14.41 -13.12 5.53
N ASP A 87 13.13 -13.39 5.83
CA ASP A 87 12.34 -14.51 5.33
C ASP A 87 11.65 -14.22 3.98
N GLY A 88 11.90 -13.06 3.38
CA GLY A 88 11.28 -12.63 2.11
C GLY A 88 9.81 -12.24 2.25
N ARG A 89 9.31 -12.02 3.47
CA ARG A 89 7.92 -11.64 3.71
C ARG A 89 7.79 -10.16 4.09
N VAL A 90 6.67 -9.56 3.66
CA VAL A 90 6.23 -8.24 4.10
C VAL A 90 4.85 -8.38 4.72
N ARG A 91 4.67 -7.87 5.94
CA ARG A 91 3.38 -7.75 6.63
C ARG A 91 3.32 -6.38 7.30
N VAL A 92 2.84 -5.38 6.58
CA VAL A 92 2.79 -3.98 7.08
C VAL A 92 1.38 -3.42 7.03
N THR A 93 1.13 -2.45 7.92
CA THR A 93 -0.10 -1.66 7.94
C THR A 93 0.30 -0.19 7.74
N LEU A 94 -0.25 0.45 6.71
CA LEU A 94 0.07 1.81 6.32
C LEU A 94 -1.18 2.70 6.49
N PRO A 95 -1.03 3.96 6.95
CA PRO A 95 -2.15 4.89 6.94
C PRO A 95 -2.57 5.23 5.51
N LEU A 96 -3.88 5.22 5.23
CA LEU A 96 -4.39 5.65 3.93
C LEU A 96 -4.74 7.14 3.99
N GLY A 97 -3.77 8.00 3.68
CA GLY A 97 -3.92 9.46 3.72
C GLY A 97 -4.71 10.06 2.54
N VAL A 98 -4.94 9.28 1.49
CA VAL A 98 -5.55 9.75 0.24
C VAL A 98 -6.75 8.88 -0.16
N ASP A 99 -7.74 9.45 -0.84
CA ASP A 99 -8.85 8.66 -1.37
C ASP A 99 -8.34 7.81 -2.56
N PRO A 100 -8.53 6.48 -2.53
CA PRO A 100 -8.14 5.62 -3.63
C PRO A 100 -9.10 5.68 -4.82
N ALA A 101 -10.22 6.40 -4.71
CA ALA A 101 -11.07 6.69 -5.85
C ALA A 101 -10.24 7.32 -7.00
N GLY A 102 -10.41 6.80 -8.21
CA GLY A 102 -9.65 7.22 -9.40
C GLY A 102 -8.28 6.55 -9.56
N ALA A 103 -7.84 5.72 -8.62
CA ALA A 103 -6.70 4.84 -8.86
C ALA A 103 -7.08 3.78 -9.92
N ARG A 104 -6.27 3.67 -10.95
CA ARG A 104 -6.39 2.67 -12.01
C ARG A 104 -5.64 1.40 -11.67
N TYR A 105 -4.54 1.50 -10.92
CA TYR A 105 -3.77 0.34 -10.46
C TYR A 105 -3.23 0.55 -9.05
N VAL A 106 -2.95 -0.55 -8.37
CA VAL A 106 -2.06 -0.60 -7.20
C VAL A 106 -0.73 -1.19 -7.66
N ASP A 107 0.37 -0.54 -7.33
CA ASP A 107 1.71 -0.91 -7.76
C ASP A 107 2.66 -1.02 -6.56
N VAL A 108 3.62 -1.93 -6.63
CA VAL A 108 4.77 -1.94 -5.72
C VAL A 108 6.03 -1.91 -6.56
N SER A 109 6.91 -0.95 -6.29
CA SER A 109 8.16 -0.75 -7.02
C SER A 109 9.37 -0.80 -6.10
N VAL A 110 10.55 -0.98 -6.71
CA VAL A 110 11.84 -0.81 -6.05
C VAL A 110 12.30 0.63 -6.20
N GLU A 111 12.31 1.36 -5.10
CA GLU A 111 12.71 2.76 -5.03
C GLU A 111 14.12 2.93 -4.46
N ARG A 112 14.70 4.11 -4.71
CA ARG A 112 16.04 4.48 -4.22
C ARG A 112 15.94 5.46 -3.07
N ASP A 113 16.85 5.33 -2.13
CA ASP A 113 17.06 6.27 -1.04
C ASP A 113 18.04 7.38 -1.49
N ASP A 114 17.63 8.13 -2.52
CA ASP A 114 18.42 9.21 -3.14
C ASP A 114 17.78 10.60 -2.96
N GLY A 115 16.64 10.67 -2.27
CA GLY A 115 15.90 11.90 -2.00
C GLY A 115 14.96 12.34 -3.13
N ASP A 116 14.86 11.58 -4.24
CA ASP A 116 13.85 11.79 -5.26
C ASP A 116 12.55 11.04 -4.88
N PRO A 117 11.42 11.73 -4.64
CA PRO A 117 10.16 11.08 -4.33
C PRO A 117 9.41 10.55 -5.57
N THR A 118 9.99 10.67 -6.77
CA THR A 118 9.36 10.21 -8.01
C THR A 118 9.41 8.69 -8.12
N HIS A 119 8.30 8.07 -8.55
CA HIS A 119 8.24 6.63 -8.84
C HIS A 119 9.38 6.21 -9.80
N SER A 120 10.19 5.25 -9.37
CA SER A 120 11.38 4.74 -10.09
C SER A 120 11.11 4.11 -11.46
N ARG A 121 9.85 3.76 -11.74
CA ARG A 121 9.41 2.92 -12.86
C ARG A 121 9.89 1.46 -12.80
N ARG A 122 10.50 1.02 -11.70
CA ARG A 122 10.96 -0.37 -11.46
C ARG A 122 9.90 -1.17 -10.72
N SER A 123 8.82 -1.50 -11.42
CA SER A 123 7.64 -2.16 -10.81
C SER A 123 7.89 -3.65 -10.56
N VAL A 124 7.70 -4.11 -9.33
CA VAL A 124 7.80 -5.52 -8.90
C VAL A 124 6.44 -6.22 -9.00
N LEU A 125 5.39 -5.54 -8.59
CA LEU A 125 4.04 -6.10 -8.47
C LEU A 125 3.03 -5.07 -8.95
N ARG A 126 2.01 -5.49 -9.70
CA ARG A 126 0.92 -4.61 -10.12
C ARG A 126 -0.40 -5.34 -10.15
N SER A 127 -1.46 -4.66 -9.73
CA SER A 127 -2.81 -5.19 -9.85
C SER A 127 -3.27 -5.23 -11.31
N ALA A 128 -4.31 -6.02 -11.58
CA ALA A 128 -5.17 -5.73 -12.72
C ALA A 128 -5.77 -4.32 -12.57
N ALA A 129 -6.31 -3.76 -13.66
CA ALA A 129 -7.01 -2.48 -13.60
C ALA A 129 -8.12 -2.54 -12.53
N LEU A 130 -8.16 -1.54 -11.66
CA LEU A 130 -9.23 -1.40 -10.68
C LEU A 130 -10.52 -0.99 -11.41
N SER A 131 -11.61 -1.68 -11.09
CA SER A 131 -12.97 -1.40 -11.57
C SER A 131 -13.80 -0.74 -10.49
#